data_AF-A0A259KX26-F1
#
_entry.id   AF-A0A259KX26-F1
#
_cell.length_a   1.000
_cell.length_b   1.000
_cell.length_c   1.000
_cell.angle_alpha   90.00
_cell.angle_beta   90.00
_cell.angle_gamma   90.00
#
_symmetry.space_group_name_H-M   'P 1'
#
loop_
_entity.id
_entity.type
_entity.pdbx_description
1 polymer ?
#
loop_
_entity_poly.entity_id
_entity_poly.type
_entity_poly.pdbx_seq_one_letter_code
_entity_poly.pdbx_strand_id
1 'polypeptide(L)'
;MPPARKPLPVDHSILNEMLAIRLQQLESENGGMEAFLPKTGLARGTYYTILRGIGNPTLKTMERIASSLNMSVLELLGFEIDDARRALRKNGVDYDEVVSAIDKKNQADRRLARQSRSSKLPG
;
A
#
# COMPACT_ATOMS: atom_id res chain seq x y z
N MET A 1 8.89 23.71 -2.71
CA MET A 1 8.62 22.46 -1.98
C MET A 1 7.67 22.81 -0.84
N PRO A 2 6.47 22.20 -0.74
CA PRO A 2 5.65 22.39 0.44
C PRO A 2 6.41 21.91 1.68
N PRO A 3 6.27 22.58 2.84
CA PRO A 3 7.00 22.20 4.04
C PRO A 3 6.61 20.79 4.49
N ALA A 4 7.60 19.99 4.91
CA ALA A 4 7.34 18.69 5.52
C ALA A 4 6.38 18.83 6.72
N ARG A 5 5.37 17.97 6.80
CA ARG A 5 4.43 17.91 7.93
C ARG A 5 5.21 17.78 9.24
N LYS A 6 4.84 18.58 10.24
CA LYS A 6 5.32 18.45 11.61
C LYS A 6 4.48 17.40 12.35
N PRO A 7 5.10 16.52 13.17
CA PRO A 7 4.35 15.60 14.02
C PRO A 7 3.37 16.35 14.94
N LEU A 8 2.21 15.74 15.18
CA LEU A 8 1.17 16.24 16.08
C LEU A 8 1.05 15.35 17.33
N PRO A 9 0.57 15.88 18.47
CA PRO A 9 0.39 15.10 19.70
C PRO A 9 -0.60 13.93 19.58
N VAL A 10 -1.44 13.93 18.54
CA VAL A 10 -2.43 12.89 18.26
C VAL A 10 -1.88 11.76 17.40
N ASP A 11 -0.61 11.82 16.99
CA ASP A 11 -0.02 10.83 16.12
C ASP A 11 0.14 9.50 16.85
N HIS A 12 -0.50 8.45 16.33
CA HIS A 12 -0.69 7.20 17.06
C HIS A 12 0.40 6.15 16.78
N SER A 13 1.20 6.30 15.71
CA SER A 13 2.17 5.28 15.27
C SER A 13 3.23 5.84 14.32
N ILE A 14 4.49 5.41 14.48
CA ILE A 14 5.59 5.72 13.56
C ILE A 14 5.24 5.32 12.12
N LEU A 15 4.63 4.14 11.92
CA LEU A 15 4.26 3.67 10.57
C LEU A 15 3.19 4.56 9.93
N ASN A 16 2.27 5.10 10.73
CA ASN A 16 1.25 6.02 10.22
C ASN A 16 1.88 7.34 9.78
N GLU A 17 2.80 7.87 10.57
CA GLU A 17 3.51 9.10 10.20
C GLU A 17 4.40 8.88 8.98
N MET A 18 5.10 7.74 8.87
CA MET A 18 5.86 7.39 7.68
C MET A 18 4.97 7.35 6.43
N LEU A 19 3.81 6.70 6.53
CA LEU A 19 2.85 6.65 5.43
C LEU A 19 2.32 8.05 5.09
N ALA A 20 1.96 8.86 6.09
CA ALA A 20 1.46 10.22 5.89
C ALA A 20 2.49 11.10 5.17
N ILE A 21 3.74 11.09 5.62
CA ILE A 21 4.84 11.84 5.02
C ILE A 21 5.07 11.37 3.57
N ARG A 22 5.11 10.05 3.32
CA ARG A 22 5.30 9.55 1.96
C ARG A 22 4.16 9.95 1.04
N LEU A 23 2.91 9.84 1.48
CA LEU A 23 1.76 10.26 0.67
C LEU A 23 1.79 11.75 0.33
N GLN A 24 2.31 12.61 1.22
CA GLN A 24 2.53 14.02 0.92
C GLN A 24 3.65 14.26 -0.10
N GLN A 25 4.75 13.50 -0.01
CA GLN A 25 5.84 13.57 -0.98
C GLN A 25 5.34 13.16 -2.37
N LEU A 26 4.69 11.99 -2.46
CA LEU A 26 4.14 11.48 -3.71
C LEU A 26 3.07 12.41 -4.29
N GLU A 27 2.22 13.01 -3.45
CA GLU A 27 1.30 14.06 -3.89
C GLU A 27 2.05 15.23 -4.54
N SER A 28 3.09 15.72 -3.88
CA SER A 28 3.89 16.86 -4.36
C SER A 28 4.58 16.54 -5.69
N GLU A 29 5.12 15.34 -5.84
CA GLU A 29 5.77 14.84 -7.07
C GLU A 29 4.77 14.64 -8.22
N ASN A 30 3.50 14.39 -7.90
CA ASN A 30 2.45 14.13 -8.88
C ASN A 30 1.63 15.36 -9.27
N GLY A 31 2.07 16.57 -8.89
CA GLY A 31 1.39 17.82 -9.26
C GLY A 31 0.24 18.22 -8.34
N GLY A 32 0.24 17.72 -7.09
CA GLY A 32 -0.73 18.08 -6.06
C GLY A 32 -1.92 17.11 -5.94
N MET A 33 -2.75 17.36 -4.93
CA MET A 33 -3.81 16.47 -4.48
C MET A 33 -4.78 16.01 -5.57
N GLU A 34 -5.25 16.93 -6.41
CA GLU A 34 -6.26 16.63 -7.44
C GLU A 34 -5.73 15.66 -8.50
N ALA A 35 -4.43 15.71 -8.82
CA ALA A 35 -3.79 14.80 -9.76
C ALA A 35 -3.36 13.47 -9.11
N PHE A 36 -3.04 13.50 -7.82
CA PHE A 36 -2.55 12.33 -7.09
C PHE A 36 -3.67 11.42 -6.58
N LEU A 37 -4.70 11.99 -5.94
CA LEU A 37 -5.73 11.23 -5.25
C LEU A 37 -6.44 10.18 -6.14
N PRO A 38 -6.80 10.48 -7.41
CA PRO A 38 -7.42 9.49 -8.30
C PRO A 38 -6.55 8.26 -8.55
N LYS A 39 -5.21 8.41 -8.52
CA LYS A 39 -4.26 7.30 -8.72
C LYS A 39 -4.25 6.34 -7.53
N THR A 40 -4.50 6.84 -6.32
CA THR A 40 -4.41 6.04 -5.09
C THR A 40 -5.63 5.12 -4.88
N GLY A 41 -6.78 5.45 -5.48
CA GLY A 41 -8.06 4.80 -5.19
C GLY A 41 -8.61 5.11 -3.79
N LEU A 42 -8.08 6.12 -3.10
CA LEU A 42 -8.57 6.58 -1.81
C LEU A 42 -9.70 7.61 -1.96
N ALA A 43 -10.68 7.54 -1.06
CA ALA A 43 -11.61 8.64 -0.87
C ALA A 43 -10.88 9.83 -0.24
N ARG A 44 -11.27 11.06 -0.62
CA ARG A 44 -10.68 12.31 -0.10
C ARG A 44 -10.65 12.36 1.44
N GLY A 45 -11.73 11.94 2.10
CA GLY A 45 -11.80 11.87 3.56
C GLY A 45 -10.76 10.90 4.15
N THR A 46 -10.64 9.70 3.59
CA THR A 46 -9.64 8.71 4.01
C THR A 46 -8.22 9.24 3.84
N TYR A 47 -7.94 9.92 2.74
CA TYR A 47 -6.66 10.56 2.50
C TYR A 47 -6.31 11.57 3.59
N TYR A 48 -7.22 12.48 3.93
CA TYR A 48 -7.00 13.44 5.01
C TYR A 48 -6.85 12.80 6.38
N THR A 49 -7.60 11.73 6.67
CA THR A 49 -7.45 10.97 7.92
C THR A 49 -6.04 10.40 8.04
N ILE A 50 -5.52 9.78 6.97
CA ILE A 50 -4.14 9.26 6.93
C ILE A 50 -3.13 10.41 7.08
N LEU A 51 -3.30 11.50 6.32
CA LEU A 51 -2.41 12.66 6.41
C LEU A 51 -2.39 13.33 7.78
N ARG A 52 -3.44 13.13 8.59
CA ARG A 52 -3.52 13.67 9.95
C ARG A 52 -2.91 12.72 11.00
N GLY A 53 -2.42 11.55 10.60
CA GLY A 53 -1.97 10.51 11.52
C GLY A 53 -3.13 9.84 12.27
N ILE A 54 -4.36 10.12 11.87
CA ILE A 54 -5.57 9.68 12.58
C ILE A 54 -5.95 8.28 12.12
N GLY A 55 -6.21 7.40 13.08
CA GLY A 55 -6.55 6.00 12.82
C GLY A 55 -5.34 5.13 12.50
N ASN A 56 -5.58 3.87 12.14
CA ASN A 56 -4.54 2.89 11.83
C ASN A 56 -4.89 2.22 10.49
N PRO A 57 -4.35 2.69 9.35
CA PRO A 57 -4.60 2.06 8.06
C PRO A 57 -4.17 0.60 8.12
N THR A 58 -5.11 -0.28 7.75
CA THR A 58 -4.83 -1.72 7.74
C THR A 58 -3.75 -2.05 6.71
N LEU A 59 -3.05 -3.17 6.88
CA LEU A 59 -2.09 -3.67 5.88
C LEU A 59 -2.73 -3.73 4.48
N LYS A 60 -3.98 -4.22 4.41
CA LYS A 60 -4.77 -4.25 3.17
C LYS A 60 -4.99 -2.88 2.54
N THR A 61 -5.14 -1.83 3.36
CA THR A 61 -5.26 -0.45 2.84
C THR A 61 -3.94 0.01 2.24
N MET A 62 -2.82 -0.26 2.91
CA MET A 62 -1.48 0.06 2.38
C MET A 62 -1.17 -0.71 1.10
N GLU A 63 -1.49 -2.01 1.04
CA GLU A 63 -1.34 -2.83 -0.18
C GLU A 63 -2.15 -2.27 -1.35
N ARG A 64 -3.39 -1.82 -1.10
CA ARG A 64 -4.23 -1.22 -2.14
C ARG A 64 -3.64 0.08 -2.68
N ILE A 65 -3.12 0.95 -1.80
CA ILE A 65 -2.46 2.20 -2.18
C ILE A 65 -1.19 1.89 -2.98
N ALA A 66 -0.35 0.97 -2.49
CA ALA A 66 0.89 0.61 -3.14
C ALA A 66 0.64 0.04 -4.54
N SER A 67 -0.30 -0.91 -4.65
CA SER A 67 -0.67 -1.51 -5.93
C SER A 67 -1.23 -0.51 -6.94
N SER A 68 -2.02 0.49 -6.50
CA SER A 68 -2.57 1.50 -7.40
C SER A 68 -1.52 2.49 -7.90
N LEU A 69 -0.42 2.64 -7.15
CA LEU A 69 0.76 3.40 -7.53
C LEU A 69 1.84 2.54 -8.21
N ASN A 70 1.57 1.26 -8.48
CA ASN A 70 2.51 0.29 -9.04
C ASN A 70 3.82 0.16 -8.23
N MET A 71 3.67 0.11 -6.91
CA MET A 71 4.74 -0.03 -5.93
C MET A 71 4.45 -1.20 -4.98
N SER A 72 5.48 -1.72 -4.34
CA SER A 72 5.36 -2.54 -3.15
C SER A 72 5.04 -1.69 -1.91
N VAL A 73 4.55 -2.32 -0.84
CA VAL A 73 4.33 -1.63 0.45
C VAL A 73 5.66 -1.13 1.04
N LEU A 74 6.77 -1.81 0.76
CA LEU A 74 8.11 -1.38 1.20
C LEU A 74 8.49 -0.05 0.54
N GLU A 75 8.37 0.04 -0.79
CA GLU A 75 8.65 1.28 -1.54
C GLU A 75 7.68 2.41 -1.17
N LEU A 76 6.41 2.07 -0.91
CA LEU A 76 5.43 3.02 -0.37
C LEU A 76 5.87 3.57 1.00
N LEU A 77 6.55 2.79 1.82
CA LEU A 77 7.09 3.25 3.10
C LEU A 77 8.50 3.84 2.98
N GLY A 78 9.04 3.94 1.76
CA GLY A 78 10.35 4.53 1.48
C GLY A 78 11.53 3.59 1.69
N PHE A 79 11.28 2.27 1.69
CA PHE A 79 12.33 1.26 1.77
C PHE A 79 12.63 0.65 0.41
N GLU A 80 13.90 0.35 0.18
CA GLU A 80 14.34 -0.41 -0.99
C GLU A 80 14.03 -1.90 -0.79
N ILE A 81 13.43 -2.54 -1.80
CA ILE A 81 13.10 -3.97 -1.75
C ILE A 81 14.36 -4.82 -1.55
N ASP A 82 15.50 -4.38 -2.08
CA ASP A 82 16.77 -5.11 -1.98
C ASP A 82 17.25 -5.30 -0.53
N ASP A 83 16.91 -4.36 0.37
CA ASP A 83 17.22 -4.50 1.78
C ASP A 83 16.38 -5.61 2.42
N ALA A 84 15.10 -5.70 2.06
CA ALA A 84 14.23 -6.78 2.50
C ALA A 84 14.69 -8.14 1.94
N ARG A 85 15.06 -8.20 0.66
CA ARG A 85 15.64 -9.42 0.04
C ARG A 85 16.88 -9.87 0.81
N ARG A 86 17.80 -8.95 1.10
CA ARG A 86 19.03 -9.23 1.84
C ARG A 86 18.76 -9.73 3.26
N ALA A 87 17.85 -9.08 3.98
CA ALA A 87 17.49 -9.41 5.35
C ALA A 87 16.82 -10.80 5.44
N LEU A 88 15.91 -11.12 4.53
CA LEU A 88 15.24 -12.42 4.47
C LEU A 88 16.21 -13.54 4.08
N ARG A 89 17.05 -13.31 3.06
CA ARG A 89 18.03 -14.29 2.61
C ARG A 89 19.03 -14.66 3.71
N LYS A 90 19.42 -13.71 4.57
CA LYS A 90 20.28 -13.97 5.74
C LYS A 90 19.70 -15.03 6.68
N ASN A 91 18.37 -15.17 6.71
CA ASN A 91 17.65 -16.12 7.53
C ASN A 91 17.11 -17.31 6.71
N GLY A 92 17.63 -17.53 5.51
CA GLY A 92 17.24 -18.67 4.66
C GLY A 92 15.89 -18.51 3.96
N VAL A 93 15.33 -17.30 3.90
CA VAL A 93 14.06 -17.02 3.22
C VAL A 93 14.32 -16.32 1.90
N ASP A 94 13.88 -16.90 0.79
CA ASP A 94 13.91 -16.26 -0.52
C ASP A 94 12.66 -15.39 -0.71
N TYR A 95 12.86 -14.08 -0.86
CA TYR A 95 11.77 -13.13 -1.05
C TYR A 95 10.97 -13.40 -2.33
N ASP A 96 11.63 -13.68 -3.44
CA ASP A 96 10.98 -13.86 -4.74
C ASP A 96 10.17 -15.16 -4.77
N GLU A 97 10.64 -16.20 -4.07
CA GLU A 97 9.87 -17.43 -3.87
C GLU A 97 8.59 -17.18 -3.08
N VAL A 98 8.67 -16.42 -1.98
CA VAL A 98 7.50 -16.05 -1.16
C VAL A 98 6.49 -15.25 -1.98
N VAL A 99 6.95 -14.25 -2.75
CA VAL A 99 6.10 -13.45 -3.64
C VAL A 99 5.41 -14.35 -4.67
N SER A 100 6.17 -15.22 -5.35
CA SER A 100 5.66 -16.17 -6.34
C SER A 100 4.61 -17.11 -5.76
N ALA A 101 4.81 -17.61 -4.54
CA ALA A 101 3.85 -18.48 -3.86
C ALA A 101 2.54 -17.74 -3.53
N ILE A 102 2.63 -16.50 -3.03
CA ILE A 102 1.47 -15.66 -2.74
C ILE A 102 0.68 -15.35 -4.02
N ASP A 103 1.37 -15.02 -5.12
CA ASP A 103 0.73 -14.72 -6.40
C ASP A 103 -0.01 -15.91 -6.98
N LYS A 104 0.61 -17.11 -6.93
CA LYS A 104 -0.04 -18.36 -7.35
C LYS A 104 -1.31 -18.62 -6.54
N LYS A 105 -1.26 -18.44 -5.21
CA LYS A 105 -2.44 -18.55 -4.34
C LYS A 105 -3.53 -17.56 -4.75
N ASN A 106 -3.18 -16.28 -4.89
CA ASN A 106 -4.13 -15.24 -5.27
C ASN A 106 -4.79 -15.51 -6.64
N GLN A 107 -4.04 -16.03 -7.61
CA GLN A 107 -4.56 -16.44 -8.90
C GLN A 107 -5.52 -17.63 -8.79
N ALA A 108 -5.19 -18.62 -7.96
CA ALA A 108 -6.05 -19.77 -7.71
C ALA A 108 -7.38 -19.34 -7.06
N ASP A 109 -7.34 -18.50 -6.03
CA ASP A 109 -8.53 -17.98 -5.35
C ASP A 109 -9.45 -17.21 -6.31
N ARG A 110 -8.87 -16.39 -7.20
CA ARG A 110 -9.62 -15.66 -8.25
C ARG A 110 -10.28 -16.61 -9.25
N ARG A 111 -9.64 -17.73 -9.62
CA ARG A 111 -10.21 -18.74 -10.53
C ARG A 111 -11.42 -19.43 -9.88
N LEU A 112 -11.30 -19.84 -8.61
CA LEU A 112 -12.40 -20.46 -7.86
C LEU A 112 -13.60 -19.50 -7.68
N ALA A 113 -13.33 -18.23 -7.38
CA ALA A 113 -14.37 -17.21 -7.26
C ALA A 113 -15.14 -16.97 -8.58
N ARG A 114 -14.48 -17.11 -9.73
CA ARG A 114 -15.13 -16.99 -11.05
C ARG A 114 -15.99 -18.21 -11.38
N GLN A 115 -15.47 -19.42 -11.12
CA GLN A 115 -16.19 -20.67 -11.37
C GLN A 115 -17.46 -20.77 -10.51
N SER A 116 -17.38 -20.44 -9.22
CA SER A 116 -18.54 -20.45 -8.32
C SER A 116 -19.63 -19.45 -8.71
N ARG A 117 -19.28 -18.31 -9.32
CA ARG A 117 -20.25 -17.34 -9.86
C ARG A 117 -20.90 -17.82 -11.15
N SER A 118 -20.12 -18.42 -12.06
CA SER A 118 -20.64 -18.98 -13.32
C SER A 118 -21.64 -20.12 -13.08
N SER A 119 -21.43 -20.94 -12.04
CA SER A 119 -22.31 -22.05 -11.69
C SER A 119 -23.64 -21.62 -11.04
N LYS A 120 -23.78 -20.36 -10.60
CA LYS A 120 -24.96 -19.85 -9.88
C LYS A 120 -25.90 -19.02 -10.75
N LEU A 121 -25.59 -18.82 -12.03
CA LEU A 121 -26.50 -18.16 -12.98
C LEU A 121 -27.42 -19.24 -13.59
N PRO A 122 -28.74 -19.24 -13.29
CA PRO A 122 -29.68 -20.04 -14.05
C PRO A 122 -29.75 -19.51 -15.48
N GLY A 123 -29.70 -20.42 -16.45
CA GLY A 123 -30.00 -20.13 -17.86
C GLY A 123 -31.50 -19.93 -18.09
#